data_AF-A0A166KJP2-F1
#
_entry.id   AF-A0A166KJP2-F1
#
_cell.length_a   1.000
_cell.length_b   1.000
_cell.length_c   1.000
_cell.angle_alpha   90.00
_cell.angle_beta   90.00
_cell.angle_gamma   90.00
#
_symmetry.space_group_name_H-M   'P 1'
#
loop_
_entity.id
_entity.type
_entity.pdbx_description
1 polymer ?
#
loop_
_entity_poly.entity_id
_entity_poly.type
_entity_poly.pdbx_seq_one_letter_code
_entity_poly.pdbx_strand_id
1 'polypeptide(L)'
;MSSLLEEMEDDGDIVICSNDTSTVIRKLHEAVLTVVPDTSLTTSEMYGVRSLLIEAIGNKKFFDWEMPILTGFSADEFESIARKLPKE
;
A
#
# COMPACT_ATOMS: atom_id res chain seq x y z
N MET A 1 21.75 21.93 -13.67
CA MET A 1 20.28 22.06 -13.56
C MET A 1 19.66 22.60 -14.84
N SER A 2 20.17 23.68 -15.46
CA SER A 2 19.65 24.20 -16.74
C SER A 2 19.51 23.11 -17.82
N SER A 3 20.56 22.33 -18.04
CA SER A 3 20.58 21.28 -19.07
C SER A 3 19.56 20.15 -18.86
N LEU A 4 19.21 19.85 -17.60
CA LEU A 4 18.23 18.79 -17.29
C LEU A 4 16.80 19.29 -17.52
N LEU A 5 16.54 20.56 -17.21
CA LEU A 5 15.23 21.16 -17.44
C LEU A 5 14.98 21.32 -18.95
N GLU A 6 16.01 21.69 -19.70
CA GLU A 6 15.97 21.77 -21.17
C GLU A 6 15.72 20.39 -21.81
N GLU A 7 16.37 19.31 -21.33
CA GLU A 7 16.08 17.94 -21.79
C GLU A 7 14.63 17.52 -21.49
N MET A 8 14.11 17.84 -20.30
CA MET A 8 12.72 17.52 -19.94
C MET A 8 11.70 18.29 -20.78
N GLU A 9 11.97 19.56 -21.11
CA GLU A 9 11.12 20.33 -22.02
C GLU A 9 11.10 19.73 -23.44
N ASP A 10 12.27 19.30 -23.95
CA ASP A 10 12.39 18.64 -25.25
C ASP A 10 11.65 17.29 -25.31
N ASP A 11 11.63 16.56 -24.20
CA ASP A 11 10.87 15.30 -24.05
C ASP A 11 9.35 15.52 -23.91
N GLY A 12 8.91 16.78 -23.87
CA GLY A 12 7.50 17.16 -23.77
C GLY A 12 6.93 17.16 -22.35
N ASP A 13 7.80 17.09 -21.34
CA ASP A 13 7.40 17.18 -19.94
C ASP A 13 7.03 18.62 -19.55
N ILE A 14 6.04 18.76 -18.68
CA ILE A 14 5.67 20.07 -18.13
C ILE A 14 6.61 20.40 -16.98
N VAL A 15 7.51 21.35 -17.21
CA VAL A 15 8.45 21.85 -16.19
C VAL A 15 7.85 23.06 -15.46
N ILE A 16 7.49 22.88 -14.19
CA ILE A 16 6.94 23.97 -13.36
C ILE A 16 8.04 24.56 -12.48
N CYS A 17 8.54 25.72 -12.88
CA CYS A 17 9.50 26.49 -12.10
C CYS A 17 8.77 27.42 -11.12
N SER A 18 8.95 27.21 -9.82
CA SER A 18 8.44 28.08 -8.75
C SER A 18 9.49 28.27 -7.68
N ASN A 19 9.54 29.46 -7.08
CA ASN A 19 10.40 29.73 -5.91
C ASN A 19 9.94 28.95 -4.66
N ASP A 20 8.70 28.43 -4.68
CA ASP A 20 8.16 27.52 -3.68
C ASP A 20 7.40 26.39 -4.38
N THR A 21 7.97 25.19 -4.34
CA THR A 21 7.41 23.99 -4.98
C THR A 21 6.31 23.33 -4.14
N SER A 22 6.16 23.70 -2.86
CA SER A 22 5.25 23.03 -1.92
C SER A 22 3.79 23.08 -2.39
N THR A 23 3.37 24.24 -2.92
CA THR A 23 2.00 24.45 -3.39
C THR A 23 1.70 23.65 -4.66
N VAL A 24 2.66 23.56 -5.58
CA VAL A 24 2.52 22.81 -6.83
C VAL A 24 2.47 21.31 -6.54
N ILE A 25 3.40 20.82 -5.71
CA ILE A 25 3.45 19.41 -5.30
C ILE A 25 2.16 19.01 -4.57
N ARG A 26 1.66 19.84 -3.65
CA ARG A 26 0.41 19.56 -2.94
C ARG A 26 -0.78 19.42 -3.90
N LYS A 27 -0.91 20.33 -4.87
CA LYS A 27 -2.00 20.28 -5.85
C LYS A 27 -1.91 19.06 -6.76
N LEU A 28 -0.70 18.69 -7.20
CA LEU A 28 -0.49 17.47 -7.98
C LEU A 28 -0.84 16.23 -7.16
N HIS A 29 -0.38 16.17 -5.91
CA HIS A 29 -0.69 15.08 -4.99
C HIS A 29 -2.20 14.92 -4.77
N GLU A 30 -2.92 16.03 -4.49
CA GLU A 30 -4.37 16.02 -4.34
C GLU A 30 -5.08 15.54 -5.62
N ALA A 31 -4.67 16.01 -6.79
CA ALA A 31 -5.25 15.60 -8.07
C ALA A 31 -5.02 14.10 -8.35
N VAL A 32 -3.82 13.58 -8.08
CA VAL A 32 -3.50 12.16 -8.24
C VAL A 32 -4.34 11.29 -7.29
N LEU A 33 -4.52 11.71 -6.04
CA LEU A 33 -5.34 10.96 -5.07
C LEU A 33 -6.82 10.88 -5.45
N THR A 34 -7.33 11.75 -6.33
CA THR A 34 -8.73 11.63 -6.80
C THR A 34 -8.94 10.48 -7.80
N VAL A 35 -7.87 10.00 -8.44
CA VAL A 35 -7.94 8.96 -9.47
C VAL A 35 -7.23 7.67 -9.06
N VAL A 36 -6.32 7.74 -8.07
CA VAL A 36 -5.67 6.58 -7.49
C VAL A 36 -6.51 6.12 -6.28
N PRO A 37 -7.04 4.89 -6.29
CA PRO A 37 -7.74 4.37 -5.11
C PRO A 37 -6.77 4.32 -3.92
N ASP A 38 -7.24 4.75 -2.75
CA ASP A 38 -6.47 4.64 -1.53
C ASP A 38 -6.21 3.15 -1.24
N THR A 39 -4.94 2.74 -1.40
CA THR A 39 -4.50 1.38 -1.15
C THR A 39 -4.12 1.15 0.31
N SER A 40 -4.19 2.20 1.15
CA SER A 40 -3.87 2.08 2.56
C SER A 40 -5.07 1.52 3.32
N LEU A 41 -4.81 0.49 4.12
CA LEU A 41 -5.78 0.00 5.08
C LEU A 41 -5.73 0.93 6.30
N THR A 42 -6.89 1.41 6.75
CA THR A 42 -7.02 2.09 8.04
C THR A 42 -6.64 1.14 9.18
N THR A 43 -6.33 1.68 10.37
CA THR A 43 -6.02 0.87 11.56
C THR A 43 -7.13 -0.13 11.87
N SER A 44 -8.40 0.27 11.74
CA SER A 44 -9.56 -0.59 11.95
C SER A 44 -9.64 -1.73 10.93
N GLU A 45 -9.36 -1.45 9.65
CA GLU A 45 -9.32 -2.46 8.60
C GLU A 45 -8.16 -3.44 8.80
N MET A 46 -6.98 -2.95 9.18
CA MET A 46 -5.84 -3.81 9.53
C MET A 46 -6.15 -4.71 10.74
N TYR A 47 -6.88 -4.20 11.73
CA TYR A 47 -7.38 -5.00 12.84
C TYR A 47 -8.40 -6.06 12.38
N GLY A 48 -9.28 -5.72 11.44
CA GLY A 48 -10.19 -6.66 10.79
C GLY A 48 -9.43 -7.78 10.08
N VAL A 49 -8.42 -7.45 9.28
CA VAL A 49 -7.54 -8.42 8.61
C VAL A 49 -6.84 -9.32 9.63
N ARG A 50 -6.31 -8.75 10.72
CA ARG A 50 -5.70 -9.54 11.80
C ARG A 50 -6.68 -10.56 12.37
N SER A 51 -7.90 -10.14 12.66
CA SER A 51 -8.93 -11.00 13.22
C SER A 51 -9.29 -12.16 12.28
N LEU A 52 -9.40 -11.87 10.97
CA LEU A 52 -9.62 -12.89 9.94
C LEU A 52 -8.48 -13.90 9.88
N LEU A 53 -7.23 -13.46 9.94
CA LEU A 53 -6.07 -14.37 9.93
C LEU A 53 -6.06 -15.30 11.14
N ILE A 54 -6.34 -14.77 12.34
CA ILE A 54 -6.40 -15.57 13.57
C ILE A 54 -7.52 -16.60 13.50
N GLU A 55 -8.71 -16.21 13.05
CA GLU A 55 -9.84 -17.13 12.89
C GLU A 55 -9.53 -18.23 11.86
N ALA A 56 -8.91 -17.85 10.73
CA ALA A 56 -8.52 -18.80 9.70
C ALA A 56 -7.54 -19.85 10.25
N ILE A 57 -6.48 -19.43 10.97
CA ILE A 57 -5.50 -20.35 11.59
C ILE A 57 -6.17 -21.30 12.59
N GLY A 58 -7.18 -20.82 13.33
CA GLY A 58 -7.94 -21.63 14.28
C GLY A 58 -8.73 -22.77 13.63
N ASN A 59 -9.13 -22.62 12.37
CA ASN A 59 -9.87 -23.63 11.62
C ASN A 59 -8.94 -24.58 10.84
N LYS A 60 -8.37 -25.55 11.56
CA LYS A 60 -7.43 -26.54 11.02
C LYS A 60 -7.94 -27.32 9.80
N LYS A 61 -9.24 -27.56 9.69
CA LYS A 61 -9.83 -28.29 8.54
C LYS A 61 -9.68 -27.51 7.23
N PHE A 62 -9.80 -26.18 7.29
CA PHE A 62 -9.64 -25.30 6.14
C PHE A 62 -8.16 -24.98 5.90
N PHE A 63 -7.43 -24.73 6.99
CA PHE A 63 -6.04 -24.28 6.89
C PHE A 63 -5.06 -25.37 6.48
N ASP A 64 -5.19 -26.59 6.99
CA ASP A 64 -4.16 -27.62 6.75
C ASP A 64 -4.19 -28.18 5.31
N TRP A 65 -5.28 -27.95 4.57
CA TRP A 65 -5.48 -28.52 3.23
C TRP A 65 -5.44 -27.51 2.09
N GLU A 66 -6.00 -26.31 2.25
CA GLU A 66 -6.26 -25.40 1.12
C GLU A 66 -5.40 -24.12 1.18
N MET A 67 -5.27 -23.51 2.36
CA MET A 67 -4.60 -22.20 2.51
C MET A 67 -3.11 -22.20 2.12
N PRO A 68 -2.26 -23.17 2.51
CA PRO A 68 -0.86 -23.22 2.09
C PRO A 68 -0.70 -23.35 0.58
N ILE A 69 -1.59 -24.08 -0.09
CA ILE A 69 -1.56 -24.26 -1.54
C ILE A 69 -1.95 -22.95 -2.24
N LEU A 70 -2.99 -22.28 -1.76
CA LEU A 70 -3.50 -21.05 -2.38
C LEU A 70 -2.62 -19.83 -2.13
N THR A 71 -1.95 -19.78 -0.98
CA THR A 71 -1.27 -18.56 -0.51
C THR A 71 0.25 -18.71 -0.39
N GLY A 72 0.76 -19.95 -0.35
CA GLY A 72 2.18 -20.22 -0.13
C GLY A 72 2.65 -20.08 1.32
N PHE A 73 1.75 -19.76 2.26
CA PHE A 73 2.09 -19.57 3.67
C PHE A 73 1.53 -20.67 4.57
N SER A 74 2.35 -21.12 5.53
CA SER A 74 1.94 -21.99 6.62
C SER A 74 1.15 -21.25 7.70
N ALA A 75 0.51 -22.01 8.60
CA ALA A 75 -0.19 -21.46 9.75
C ALA A 75 0.71 -20.59 10.64
N ASP A 76 1.94 -21.05 10.90
CA ASP A 76 2.92 -20.32 11.72
C ASP A 76 3.35 -19.00 11.05
N GLU A 77 3.48 -18.98 9.73
CA GLU A 77 3.80 -17.78 8.97
C GLU A 77 2.64 -16.78 8.98
N PHE A 78 1.41 -17.26 8.82
CA PHE A 78 0.22 -16.41 8.99
C PHE A 78 0.06 -15.89 10.41
N GLU A 79 0.42 -16.67 11.43
CA GLU A 79 0.44 -16.20 12.80
C GLU A 79 1.48 -15.09 12.98
N SER A 80 2.67 -15.25 12.39
CA SER A 80 3.71 -14.22 12.38
C SER A 80 3.25 -12.93 11.68
N ILE A 81 2.53 -13.05 10.56
CA ILE A 81 1.92 -11.91 9.86
C ILE A 81 0.86 -11.23 10.76
N ALA A 82 -0.06 -12.00 11.34
CA ALA A 82 -1.11 -11.47 12.23
C ALA A 82 -0.54 -10.74 13.46
N ARG A 83 0.63 -11.16 13.97
CA ARG A 83 1.33 -10.50 15.08
C ARG A 83 1.93 -9.14 14.72
N LYS A 84 2.16 -8.87 13.43
CA LYS A 84 2.65 -7.56 12.94
C LYS A 84 1.53 -6.53 12.79
N LEU A 85 0.28 -6.98 12.76
CA LEU A 85 -0.89 -6.12 12.62
C LEU A 85 -1.34 -5.54 13.97
N PRO A 86 -2.02 -4.37 14.00
CA PRO A 86 -2.53 -3.74 15.21
C PRO A 86 -3.45 -4.66 16.01
N LYS A 87 -3.34 -4.59 17.34
CA LYS A 87 -4.16 -5.40 18.24
C LYS A 87 -5.47 -4.72 18.65
N GLU A 88 -5.54 -3.39 18.51
CA GLU A 88 -6.68 -2.48 18.70
C GLU A 88 -6.42 -1.19 17.90
#